data_AF-A0A3M1I7N9-F1
#
_entry.id   AF-A0A3M1I7N9-F1
#
_cell.length_a   1.000
_cell.length_b   1.000
_cell.length_c   1.000
_cell.angle_alpha   90.00
_cell.angle_beta   90.00
_cell.angle_gamma   90.00
#
_symmetry.space_group_name_H-M   'P 1'
#
loop_
_entity.id
_entity.type
_entity.pdbx_description
1 polymer ?
#
loop_
_entity_poly.entity_id
_entity_poly.type
_entity_poly.pdbx_seq_one_letter_code
_entity_poly.pdbx_strand_id
1 'polypeptide(L)'
;MVRRLLLCFFVISFVYAEKPVRILHIDPAQFPKIKLEVSIAKVLPLVGITKDSISVRENGWPVREFTFEPTQKYISPRFITLLVDASKSLSEKDFKQQQKAIREFISKLNRDDSLSVTAFEDKVTRVCDFTKSKEKLISCIEKIKRNGSKTLLHDALYESIAHAAKVQKLRSAIVVFTDGHDEGSVMTAEDILRELNRFPVPVFVVGTGHKKKLKKMIRISMASGGKVYHTAQSEEFSKILSLINEILQKTYLVEYESLADSTGKVLKRSHKILSSVTVTVNYDGVSGQDSASFSLPVQDKASFVANKLFSDERYLLYIVGAFFLLLLFILITLLAKKPKVNVEVNAPEIKAPLVMPEEEPVLKKSFPEKKRWFDREAPPLGYFHGYLVEKEGPHTGRKYKLVWDTVNIGYSDENSIVLEDPTVSAVHARIVRTKNGFILYDMLSENGVYLNGKKLLRPKKLNDFDEIQLGRTKLIFRRATGIDLN
;
A
#
# COMPACT_ATOMS: atom_id res chain seq x y z
N MET A 1 -21.62 -23.67 -50.19
CA MET A 1 -20.36 -23.80 -49.44
C MET A 1 -20.14 -22.52 -48.63
N VAL A 2 -20.73 -22.42 -47.44
CA VAL A 2 -20.63 -21.21 -46.59
C VAL A 2 -19.82 -21.60 -45.34
N ARG A 3 -18.56 -21.17 -45.29
CA ARG A 3 -17.67 -21.34 -44.15
C ARG A 3 -18.15 -20.41 -43.02
N ARG A 4 -18.70 -20.98 -41.94
CA ARG A 4 -18.92 -20.28 -40.68
C ARG A 4 -17.58 -20.13 -39.96
N LEU A 5 -17.12 -18.90 -39.82
CA LEU A 5 -15.99 -18.52 -38.97
C LEU A 5 -16.50 -18.49 -37.52
N LEU A 6 -16.10 -19.46 -36.69
CA LEU A 6 -16.35 -19.44 -35.25
C LEU A 6 -15.38 -18.43 -34.62
N LEU A 7 -15.88 -17.25 -34.28
CA LEU A 7 -15.14 -16.28 -33.48
C LEU A 7 -15.26 -16.70 -32.00
N CYS A 8 -14.27 -17.43 -31.49
CA CYS A 8 -14.17 -17.73 -30.06
C CYS A 8 -13.90 -16.42 -29.29
N PHE A 9 -14.93 -15.86 -28.67
CA PHE A 9 -14.77 -14.83 -27.63
C PHE A 9 -14.03 -15.47 -26.44
N PHE A 10 -12.72 -15.21 -26.34
CA PHE A 10 -11.97 -15.44 -25.12
C PHE A 10 -12.45 -14.43 -24.08
N VAL A 11 -13.49 -14.78 -23.33
CA VAL A 11 -13.81 -14.09 -22.08
C VAL A 11 -12.70 -14.48 -21.11
N ILE A 12 -11.69 -13.60 -20.99
CA ILE A 12 -10.67 -13.70 -19.95
C ILE A 12 -11.38 -13.47 -18.63
N SER A 13 -11.96 -14.53 -18.07
CA SER A 13 -12.28 -14.60 -16.67
C SER A 13 -10.94 -14.46 -15.95
N PHE A 14 -10.68 -13.29 -15.34
CA PHE A 14 -9.66 -13.16 -14.32
C PHE A 14 -10.07 -14.10 -13.17
N VAL A 15 -9.65 -15.36 -13.27
CA VAL A 15 -9.60 -16.25 -12.12
C VAL A 15 -8.56 -15.60 -11.22
N TYR A 16 -9.04 -14.92 -10.18
CA TYR A 16 -8.20 -14.47 -9.08
C TYR A 16 -7.58 -15.73 -8.47
N ALA A 17 -6.41 -16.10 -8.96
CA ALA A 17 -5.62 -17.14 -8.34
C ALA A 17 -5.31 -16.68 -6.92
N GLU A 18 -5.50 -17.56 -5.94
CA GLU A 18 -5.02 -17.32 -4.59
C GLU A 18 -3.54 -16.88 -4.66
N LYS A 19 -3.12 -15.97 -3.78
CA LYS A 19 -1.70 -15.71 -3.55
C LYS A 19 -1.23 -16.57 -2.37
N PRO A 20 -0.87 -17.84 -2.58
CA PRO A 20 -0.48 -18.75 -1.51
C PRO A 20 0.87 -18.44 -0.91
N VAL A 21 1.67 -17.57 -1.53
CA VAL A 21 2.95 -17.11 -0.99
C VAL A 21 2.96 -15.58 -0.99
N ARG A 22 3.62 -14.99 0.00
CA ARG A 22 3.84 -13.56 0.12
C ARG A 22 5.25 -13.25 0.61
N ILE A 23 5.92 -12.31 -0.04
CA ILE A 23 7.21 -11.80 0.41
C ILE A 23 6.92 -10.71 1.45
N LEU A 24 7.23 -11.00 2.72
CA LEU A 24 7.01 -10.10 3.84
C LEU A 24 8.15 -9.10 3.98
N HIS A 25 9.40 -9.53 3.83
CA HIS A 25 10.56 -8.66 3.99
C HIS A 25 11.71 -9.13 3.09
N ILE A 26 12.53 -8.17 2.65
CA ILE A 26 13.76 -8.41 1.89
C ILE A 26 14.87 -7.66 2.60
N ASP A 27 15.88 -8.38 3.05
CA ASP A 27 17.08 -7.85 3.69
C ASP A 27 18.31 -8.10 2.81
N PRO A 28 18.82 -7.07 2.11
CA PRO A 28 20.04 -7.13 1.33
C PRO A 28 21.29 -6.67 2.11
N ALA A 29 21.23 -6.49 3.43
CA ALA A 29 22.30 -5.87 4.22
C ALA A 29 23.64 -6.64 4.17
N GLN A 30 23.60 -7.95 3.96
CA GLN A 30 24.77 -8.83 3.90
C GLN A 30 25.14 -9.23 2.45
N PHE A 31 24.89 -8.34 1.48
CA PHE A 31 25.19 -8.57 0.07
C PHE A 31 26.60 -9.18 -0.14
N PRO A 32 26.75 -10.26 -0.96
CA PRO A 32 25.78 -10.76 -1.94
C PRO A 32 24.66 -11.63 -1.38
N LYS A 33 24.66 -11.95 -0.08
CA LYS A 33 23.59 -12.74 0.53
C LYS A 33 22.33 -11.90 0.69
N ILE A 34 21.22 -12.41 0.18
CA ILE A 34 19.88 -11.83 0.30
C ILE A 34 19.03 -12.74 1.17
N LYS A 35 18.35 -12.15 2.15
CA LYS A 35 17.39 -12.85 3.00
C LYS A 35 15.98 -12.39 2.67
N LEU A 36 15.09 -13.33 2.44
CA LEU A 36 13.65 -13.09 2.25
C LEU A 36 12.90 -13.71 3.42
N GLU A 37 12.02 -12.94 4.03
CA GLU A 37 10.99 -13.48 4.90
C GLU A 37 9.74 -13.70 4.06
N VAL A 38 9.22 -14.93 4.03
CA VAL A 38 8.02 -15.27 3.27
C VAL A 38 6.95 -15.88 4.17
N SER A 39 5.69 -15.59 3.87
CA SER A 39 4.54 -16.27 4.46
C SER A 39 3.88 -17.13 3.40
N ILE A 40 3.48 -18.35 3.78
CA ILE A 40 2.79 -19.27 2.90
C ILE A 40 1.40 -19.55 3.48
N ALA A 41 0.36 -19.20 2.74
CA ALA A 41 -1.03 -19.43 3.09
C ALA A 41 -1.48 -20.81 2.58
N LYS A 42 -1.55 -21.82 3.46
CA LYS A 42 -2.50 -22.94 3.35
C LYS A 42 -2.80 -23.53 4.74
N VAL A 43 -3.98 -24.16 4.82
CA VAL A 43 -4.78 -24.45 6.01
C VAL A 43 -4.76 -25.95 6.29
N LEU A 44 -4.71 -26.32 7.58
CA LEU A 44 -4.38 -27.64 8.14
C LEU A 44 -2.86 -27.87 8.16
N PRO A 45 -2.32 -28.60 9.15
CA PRO A 45 -0.97 -28.35 9.63
C PRO A 45 0.01 -28.47 8.47
N LEU A 46 0.83 -27.44 8.29
CA LEU A 46 1.90 -27.31 7.29
C LEU A 46 3.02 -28.33 7.55
N VAL A 47 2.65 -29.61 7.68
CA VAL A 47 3.55 -30.74 7.68
C VAL A 47 3.96 -30.93 6.23
N GLY A 48 5.22 -30.70 5.92
CA GLY A 48 5.81 -31.14 4.65
C GLY A 48 6.05 -30.08 3.57
N ILE A 49 5.91 -28.77 3.82
CA ILE A 49 6.50 -27.79 2.87
C ILE A 49 8.02 -27.84 3.02
N THR A 50 8.70 -28.35 1.99
CA THR A 50 10.16 -28.41 1.89
C THR A 50 10.67 -27.40 0.88
N LYS A 51 12.01 -27.32 0.75
CA LYS A 51 12.68 -26.52 -0.28
C LYS A 51 12.18 -26.84 -1.69
N ASP A 52 11.83 -28.10 -1.97
CA ASP A 52 11.40 -28.57 -3.29
C ASP A 52 10.04 -28.00 -3.72
N SER A 53 9.24 -27.56 -2.75
CA SER A 53 7.96 -26.88 -2.99
C SER A 53 8.13 -25.43 -3.42
N ILE A 54 9.35 -24.89 -3.40
CA ILE A 54 9.65 -23.47 -3.61
C ILE A 54 10.59 -23.31 -4.81
N SER A 55 10.35 -22.28 -5.61
CA SER A 55 11.36 -21.78 -6.55
C SER A 55 11.54 -20.29 -6.40
N VAL A 56 12.79 -19.86 -6.51
CA VAL A 56 13.20 -18.46 -6.36
C VAL A 56 13.78 -17.99 -7.69
N ARG A 57 13.37 -16.81 -8.15
CA ARG A 57 13.92 -16.15 -9.33
C ARG A 57 14.33 -14.73 -8.98
N GLU A 58 15.52 -14.32 -9.41
CA GLU A 58 15.97 -12.92 -9.32
C GLU A 58 16.08 -12.34 -10.74
N ASN A 59 15.42 -11.21 -10.98
CA ASN A 59 15.34 -10.54 -12.29
C ASN A 59 14.89 -11.48 -13.41
N GLY A 60 13.97 -12.40 -13.08
CA GLY A 60 13.45 -13.43 -13.98
C GLY A 60 14.31 -14.70 -14.09
N TRP A 61 15.56 -14.68 -13.61
CA TRP A 61 16.50 -15.78 -13.69
C TRP A 61 16.39 -16.72 -12.49
N PRO A 62 16.45 -18.05 -12.69
CA PRO A 62 16.33 -19.01 -11.60
C PRO A 62 17.54 -18.97 -10.66
N VAL A 63 17.26 -18.83 -9.36
CA VAL A 63 18.24 -18.99 -8.29
C VAL A 63 18.34 -20.48 -7.97
N ARG A 64 19.48 -21.10 -8.28
CA ARG A 64 19.67 -22.55 -8.12
C ARG A 64 19.94 -22.95 -6.67
N GLU A 65 20.75 -22.16 -5.97
CA GLU A 65 21.13 -22.41 -4.59
C GLU A 65 20.45 -21.41 -3.67
N PHE A 66 19.59 -21.94 -2.79
CA PHE A 66 18.95 -21.19 -1.71
C PHE A 66 18.67 -22.13 -0.53
N THR A 67 18.53 -21.58 0.66
CA THR A 67 18.02 -22.27 1.85
C THR A 67 16.55 -21.93 2.05
N PHE A 68 15.79 -22.83 2.67
CA PHE A 68 14.39 -22.61 3.00
C PHE A 68 14.09 -23.28 4.34
N GLU A 69 13.87 -22.46 5.38
CA GLU A 69 13.69 -22.95 6.74
C GLU A 69 12.50 -22.25 7.42
N PRO A 70 11.66 -22.97 8.18
CA PRO A 70 10.67 -22.33 9.04
C PRO A 70 11.37 -21.41 10.04
N THR A 71 10.93 -20.15 10.13
CA THR A 71 11.46 -19.21 11.11
C THR A 71 10.37 -18.77 12.08
N GLN A 72 10.69 -18.86 13.37
CA GLN A 72 9.94 -18.19 14.45
C GLN A 72 10.74 -17.00 15.00
N LYS A 73 11.95 -16.78 14.47
CA LYS A 73 13.00 -15.94 15.05
C LYS A 73 12.83 -14.46 14.69
N TYR A 74 12.13 -14.17 13.60
CA TYR A 74 11.79 -12.81 13.20
C TYR A 74 10.44 -12.41 13.80
N ILE A 75 10.51 -11.72 14.94
CA ILE A 75 9.37 -11.13 15.65
C ILE A 75 8.98 -9.83 14.90
N SER A 76 8.68 -9.93 13.62
CA SER A 76 8.11 -8.80 12.87
C SER A 76 6.71 -8.56 13.45
N PRO A 77 6.43 -7.36 14.00
CA PRO A 77 5.15 -7.08 14.66
C PRO A 77 3.99 -7.33 13.70
N ARG A 78 2.98 -8.07 14.14
CA ARG A 78 1.77 -8.32 13.35
C ARG A 78 0.76 -7.21 13.55
N PHE A 79 0.04 -6.88 12.48
CA PHE A 79 -1.05 -5.92 12.53
C PHE A 79 -2.34 -6.63 12.19
N ILE A 80 -3.16 -6.92 13.21
CA ILE A 80 -4.38 -7.69 13.02
C ILE A 80 -5.59 -6.78 13.25
N THR A 81 -6.43 -6.62 12.24
CA THR A 81 -7.71 -5.92 12.37
C THR A 81 -8.83 -6.93 12.60
N LEU A 82 -9.49 -6.83 13.74
CA LEU A 82 -10.66 -7.65 14.08
C LEU A 82 -11.93 -6.89 13.69
N LEU A 83 -12.74 -7.46 12.80
CA LEU A 83 -14.06 -6.94 12.46
C LEU A 83 -15.11 -7.75 13.20
N VAL A 84 -15.85 -7.09 14.07
CA VAL A 84 -16.81 -7.69 14.99
C VAL A 84 -18.21 -7.30 14.54
N ASP A 85 -18.94 -8.25 13.97
CA ASP A 85 -20.36 -8.07 13.68
C ASP A 85 -21.15 -7.93 14.99
N ALA A 86 -21.82 -6.79 15.14
CA ALA A 86 -22.66 -6.44 16.29
C ALA A 86 -24.14 -6.30 15.90
N SER A 87 -24.51 -6.78 14.71
CA SER A 87 -25.88 -6.72 14.22
C SER A 87 -26.77 -7.78 14.88
N LYS A 88 -28.09 -7.56 14.79
CA LYS A 88 -29.12 -8.49 15.27
C LYS A 88 -29.29 -9.74 14.40
N SER A 89 -28.61 -9.84 13.25
CA SER A 89 -28.60 -11.05 12.42
C SER A 89 -27.92 -12.23 13.13
N LEU A 90 -26.95 -11.93 14.00
CA LEU A 90 -26.32 -12.86 14.93
C LEU A 90 -27.20 -13.11 16.15
N SER A 91 -27.33 -14.38 16.52
CA SER A 91 -27.98 -14.77 17.77
C SER A 91 -27.20 -14.20 18.96
N GLU A 92 -27.90 -13.91 20.07
CA GLU A 92 -27.23 -13.40 21.28
C GLU A 92 -26.19 -14.39 21.83
N LYS A 93 -26.46 -15.69 21.68
CA LYS A 93 -25.53 -16.77 22.02
C LYS A 93 -24.24 -16.65 21.19
N ASP A 94 -24.36 -16.56 19.87
CA ASP A 94 -23.20 -16.49 18.97
C ASP A 94 -22.40 -15.21 19.18
N PHE A 95 -23.07 -14.08 19.40
CA PHE A 95 -22.42 -12.81 19.70
C PHE A 95 -21.59 -12.88 21.00
N LYS A 96 -22.15 -13.43 22.08
CA LYS A 96 -21.43 -13.62 23.36
C LYS A 96 -20.24 -14.58 23.19
N GLN A 97 -20.42 -15.65 22.43
CA GLN A 97 -19.36 -16.63 22.19
C GLN A 97 -18.25 -16.07 21.30
N GLN A 98 -18.58 -15.22 20.33
CA GLN A 98 -17.63 -14.43 19.53
C GLN A 98 -16.81 -13.49 20.42
N GLN A 99 -17.45 -12.72 21.30
CA GLN A 99 -16.73 -11.86 22.26
C GLN A 99 -15.80 -12.66 23.19
N LYS A 100 -16.24 -13.85 23.64
CA LYS A 100 -15.41 -14.75 24.44
C LYS A 100 -14.18 -15.22 23.65
N ALA A 101 -14.38 -15.74 22.44
CA ALA A 101 -13.29 -16.24 21.60
C ALA A 101 -12.27 -15.14 21.26
N ILE A 102 -12.74 -13.91 20.97
CA ILE A 102 -11.85 -12.77 20.71
C ILE A 102 -11.01 -12.42 21.95
N ARG A 103 -11.60 -12.41 23.16
CA ARG A 103 -10.84 -12.15 24.40
C ARG A 103 -9.78 -13.23 24.66
N GLU A 104 -10.10 -14.50 24.42
CA GLU A 104 -9.13 -15.61 24.50
C GLU A 104 -8.04 -15.50 23.44
N PHE A 105 -8.35 -14.97 22.24
CA PHE A 105 -7.35 -14.70 21.21
C PHE A 105 -6.42 -13.56 21.62
N ILE A 106 -6.95 -12.46 22.16
CA ILE A 106 -6.18 -11.31 22.64
C ILE A 106 -5.20 -11.72 23.76
N SER A 107 -5.61 -12.59 24.68
CA SER A 107 -4.74 -13.04 25.77
C SER A 107 -3.50 -13.80 25.26
N LYS A 108 -3.63 -14.52 24.15
CA LYS A 108 -2.57 -15.32 23.50
C LYS A 108 -1.66 -14.53 22.54
N LEU A 109 -1.85 -13.22 22.40
CA LEU A 109 -1.00 -12.41 21.54
C LEU A 109 0.43 -12.28 22.06
N ASN A 110 1.38 -12.21 21.14
CA ASN A 110 2.77 -11.91 21.44
C ASN A 110 2.94 -10.43 21.81
N ARG A 111 4.03 -10.10 22.50
CA ARG A 111 4.31 -8.73 23.00
C ARG A 111 4.31 -7.66 21.90
N ASP A 112 4.69 -8.04 20.68
CA ASP A 112 4.84 -7.10 19.55
C ASP A 112 3.65 -7.06 18.61
N ASP A 113 2.65 -7.92 18.82
CA ASP A 113 1.41 -7.87 18.05
C ASP A 113 0.63 -6.60 18.38
N SER A 114 0.11 -5.94 17.34
CA SER A 114 -0.76 -4.78 17.45
C SER A 114 -2.10 -5.10 16.81
N LEU A 115 -3.19 -4.87 17.56
CA LEU A 115 -4.54 -5.12 17.07
C LEU A 115 -5.35 -3.84 17.00
N SER A 116 -6.24 -3.77 16.01
CA SER A 116 -7.33 -2.82 15.98
C SER A 116 -8.66 -3.57 16.02
N VAL A 117 -9.69 -2.95 16.58
CA VAL A 117 -11.04 -3.53 16.68
C VAL A 117 -12.03 -2.59 16.03
N THR A 118 -12.73 -3.10 15.02
CA THR A 118 -13.80 -2.41 14.32
C THR A 118 -15.09 -3.20 14.53
N ALA A 119 -16.10 -2.56 15.10
CA ALA A 119 -17.45 -3.11 15.16
C ALA A 119 -18.26 -2.60 13.96
N PHE A 120 -19.14 -3.44 13.44
CA PHE A 120 -20.05 -3.02 12.37
C PHE A 120 -21.46 -3.53 12.63
N GLU A 121 -22.42 -2.66 12.32
CA GLU A 121 -23.87 -2.87 12.45
C GLU A 121 -24.57 -1.91 11.48
N ASP A 122 -25.45 -1.02 11.95
CA ASP A 122 -26.02 0.11 11.18
C ASP A 122 -24.98 1.17 10.78
N LYS A 123 -23.78 1.10 11.35
CA LYS A 123 -22.60 1.93 11.02
C LYS A 123 -21.32 1.13 11.25
N VAL A 124 -20.23 1.55 10.61
CA VAL A 124 -18.89 1.03 10.88
C VAL A 124 -18.23 1.91 11.94
N THR A 125 -17.77 1.31 13.04
CA THR A 125 -17.13 2.05 14.15
C THR A 125 -15.84 1.37 14.57
N ARG A 126 -14.71 2.06 14.42
CA ARG A 126 -13.43 1.64 14.99
C ARG A 126 -13.42 1.89 16.49
N VAL A 127 -13.70 0.85 17.26
CA VAL A 127 -13.81 0.88 18.72
C VAL A 127 -12.44 0.97 19.37
N CYS A 128 -11.42 0.38 18.74
CA CYS A 128 -10.02 0.50 19.13
C CYS A 128 -9.14 0.71 17.92
N ASP A 129 -8.27 1.72 17.95
CA ASP A 129 -7.17 1.82 17.00
C ASP A 129 -6.03 0.84 17.35
N PHE A 130 -5.07 0.66 16.46
CA PHE A 130 -3.94 -0.25 16.65
C PHE A 130 -3.24 0.00 17.99
N THR A 131 -3.23 -1.03 18.83
CA THR A 131 -2.58 -0.99 20.14
C THR A 131 -1.97 -2.35 20.50
N LYS A 132 -0.91 -2.31 21.31
CA LYS A 132 -0.30 -3.49 21.94
C LYS A 132 -0.89 -3.81 23.32
N SER A 133 -1.70 -2.91 23.90
CA SER A 133 -2.28 -3.12 25.23
C SER A 133 -3.44 -4.11 25.16
N LYS A 134 -3.24 -5.28 25.78
CA LYS A 134 -4.26 -6.32 25.88
C LYS A 134 -5.47 -5.83 26.69
N GLU A 135 -5.22 -5.05 27.75
CA GLU A 135 -6.22 -4.50 28.64
C GLU A 135 -7.15 -3.53 27.88
N LYS A 136 -6.57 -2.64 27.07
CA LYS A 136 -7.34 -1.72 26.23
C LYS A 136 -8.18 -2.46 25.19
N LEU A 137 -7.62 -3.50 24.55
CA LEU A 137 -8.33 -4.32 23.57
C LEU A 137 -9.52 -5.06 24.21
N ILE A 138 -9.30 -5.69 25.37
CA ILE A 138 -10.37 -6.37 26.12
C ILE A 138 -11.48 -5.39 26.49
N SER A 139 -11.13 -4.22 27.04
CA SER A 139 -12.11 -3.17 27.36
C SER A 139 -12.89 -2.69 26.14
N CYS A 140 -12.24 -2.55 24.97
CA CYS A 140 -12.92 -2.18 23.73
C CYS A 140 -13.91 -3.27 23.28
N ILE A 141 -13.57 -4.56 23.39
CA ILE A 141 -14.47 -5.66 23.03
C ILE A 141 -15.69 -5.72 23.95
N GLU A 142 -15.50 -5.49 25.25
CA GLU A 142 -16.59 -5.48 26.25
C GLU A 142 -17.60 -4.35 26.04
N LYS A 143 -17.17 -3.24 25.42
CA LYS A 143 -18.04 -2.10 25.09
C LYS A 143 -18.95 -2.36 23.89
N ILE A 144 -18.63 -3.36 23.06
CA ILE A 144 -19.44 -3.69 21.88
C ILE A 144 -20.74 -4.33 22.35
N LYS A 145 -21.86 -3.75 21.92
CA LYS A 145 -23.21 -4.25 22.23
C LYS A 145 -23.92 -4.62 20.94
N ARG A 146 -24.70 -5.69 20.98
CA ARG A 146 -25.49 -6.15 19.85
C ARG A 146 -26.78 -5.34 19.72
N ASN A 147 -26.77 -4.24 18.98
CA ASN A 147 -27.92 -3.32 18.95
C ASN A 147 -28.47 -3.05 17.54
N GLY A 148 -27.64 -3.14 16.50
CA GLY A 148 -28.02 -2.65 15.20
C GLY A 148 -28.89 -3.59 14.37
N SER A 149 -29.63 -2.97 13.46
CA SER A 149 -30.63 -3.62 12.61
C SER A 149 -30.10 -4.11 11.27
N LYS A 150 -28.98 -3.54 10.80
CA LYS A 150 -28.32 -3.84 9.54
C LYS A 150 -26.93 -4.41 9.76
N THR A 151 -26.39 -4.98 8.69
CA THR A 151 -25.07 -5.62 8.65
C THR A 151 -24.20 -4.97 7.57
N LEU A 152 -23.51 -3.87 7.87
CA LEU A 152 -22.64 -3.16 6.91
C LEU A 152 -21.28 -3.85 6.72
N LEU A 153 -21.29 -5.11 6.30
CA LEU A 153 -20.12 -5.97 6.19
C LEU A 153 -19.13 -5.46 5.14
N HIS A 154 -19.60 -5.07 3.96
CA HIS A 154 -18.74 -4.64 2.87
C HIS A 154 -18.06 -3.29 3.16
N ASP A 155 -18.79 -2.34 3.74
CA ASP A 155 -18.21 -1.06 4.15
C ASP A 155 -17.14 -1.28 5.24
N ALA A 156 -17.41 -2.16 6.21
CA ALA A 156 -16.46 -2.47 7.27
C ALA A 156 -15.17 -3.10 6.74
N LEU A 157 -15.28 -4.02 5.77
CA LEU A 157 -14.16 -4.62 5.07
C LEU A 157 -13.34 -3.57 4.31
N TYR A 158 -14.01 -2.75 3.49
CA TYR A 158 -13.37 -1.71 2.71
C TYR A 158 -12.61 -0.71 3.59
N GLU A 159 -13.26 -0.20 4.65
CA GLU A 159 -12.60 0.70 5.61
C GLU A 159 -11.42 0.05 6.32
N SER A 160 -11.52 -1.23 6.68
CA SER A 160 -10.46 -1.96 7.38
C SER A 160 -9.26 -2.23 6.47
N ILE A 161 -9.47 -2.54 5.18
CA ILE A 161 -8.38 -2.69 4.20
C ILE A 161 -7.68 -1.34 3.99
N ALA A 162 -8.46 -0.26 3.78
CA ALA A 162 -7.91 1.08 3.63
C ALA A 162 -7.18 1.57 4.90
N HIS A 163 -7.62 1.14 6.09
CA HIS A 163 -6.95 1.43 7.34
C HIS A 163 -5.63 0.66 7.47
N ALA A 164 -5.62 -0.65 7.17
CA ALA A 164 -4.41 -1.45 7.15
C ALA A 164 -3.37 -0.90 6.16
N ALA A 165 -3.83 -0.42 4.99
CA ALA A 165 -3.01 0.23 3.98
C ALA A 165 -2.27 1.47 4.50
N LYS A 166 -2.95 2.34 5.27
CA LYS A 166 -2.35 3.56 5.85
C LYS A 166 -1.23 3.27 6.82
N VAL A 167 -1.28 2.12 7.50
CA VAL A 167 -0.30 1.78 8.53
C VAL A 167 0.98 1.24 7.90
N GLN A 168 0.99 0.79 6.64
CA GLN A 168 2.15 0.29 5.88
C GLN A 168 3.12 -0.55 6.71
N LYS A 169 2.57 -1.46 7.53
CA LYS A 169 3.37 -2.43 8.26
C LYS A 169 3.20 -3.80 7.64
N LEU A 170 4.33 -4.33 7.18
CA LEU A 170 4.49 -5.69 6.70
C LEU A 170 3.86 -6.65 7.72
N ARG A 171 3.21 -7.72 7.27
CA ARG A 171 2.50 -8.72 8.11
C ARG A 171 1.17 -8.25 8.73
N SER A 172 0.35 -7.56 7.93
CA SER A 172 -1.04 -7.23 8.26
C SER A 172 -2.02 -8.36 7.92
N ALA A 173 -3.06 -8.55 8.72
CA ALA A 173 -4.18 -9.47 8.44
C ALA A 173 -5.51 -8.92 8.97
N ILE A 174 -6.59 -9.32 8.32
CA ILE A 174 -7.96 -8.99 8.70
C ILE A 174 -8.67 -10.27 9.13
N VAL A 175 -9.33 -10.26 10.29
CA VAL A 175 -10.18 -11.36 10.76
C VAL A 175 -11.59 -10.83 10.98
N VAL A 176 -12.54 -11.33 10.21
CA VAL A 176 -13.95 -10.93 10.25
C VAL A 176 -14.77 -12.00 10.94
N PHE A 177 -15.61 -11.59 11.88
CA PHE A 177 -16.65 -12.44 12.45
C PHE A 177 -17.99 -11.96 11.95
N THR A 178 -18.80 -12.82 11.33
CA THR A 178 -20.11 -12.47 10.75
C THR A 178 -20.95 -13.70 10.43
N ASP A 179 -22.27 -13.57 10.32
CA ASP A 179 -23.13 -14.61 9.74
C ASP A 179 -23.10 -14.62 8.18
N GLY A 180 -22.40 -13.65 7.58
CA GLY A 180 -22.19 -13.52 6.14
C GLY A 180 -23.25 -12.69 5.42
N HIS A 181 -24.16 -12.04 6.13
CA HIS A 181 -25.13 -11.13 5.54
C HIS A 181 -24.53 -9.74 5.35
N ASP A 182 -24.84 -9.09 4.23
CA ASP A 182 -24.50 -7.69 3.98
C ASP A 182 -25.79 -6.95 3.63
N GLU A 183 -26.07 -5.86 4.32
CA GLU A 183 -27.32 -5.11 4.25
C GLU A 183 -27.09 -3.61 4.27
N GLY A 184 -27.32 -2.95 3.14
CA GLY A 184 -27.26 -1.49 3.04
C GLY A 184 -25.86 -0.92 2.93
N SER A 185 -24.83 -1.74 2.70
CA SER A 185 -23.51 -1.23 2.40
C SER A 185 -23.48 -0.52 1.05
N VAL A 186 -22.70 0.56 1.00
CA VAL A 186 -22.44 1.30 -0.25
C VAL A 186 -21.38 0.58 -1.07
N MET A 187 -20.43 -0.06 -0.41
CA MET A 187 -19.36 -0.82 -1.06
C MET A 187 -19.86 -2.18 -1.56
N THR A 188 -19.33 -2.58 -2.71
CA THR A 188 -19.61 -3.88 -3.34
C THR A 188 -18.46 -4.86 -3.12
N ALA A 189 -18.72 -6.15 -3.36
CA ALA A 189 -17.65 -7.16 -3.37
C ALA A 189 -16.55 -6.83 -4.39
N GLU A 190 -16.91 -6.28 -5.53
CA GLU A 190 -16.00 -5.82 -6.58
C GLU A 190 -15.12 -4.64 -6.12
N ASP A 191 -15.67 -3.70 -5.34
CA ASP A 191 -14.88 -2.61 -4.75
C ASP A 191 -13.86 -3.15 -3.73
N ILE A 192 -14.25 -4.13 -2.91
CA ILE A 192 -13.36 -4.81 -1.95
C ILE A 192 -12.23 -5.53 -2.68
N LEU A 193 -12.53 -6.29 -3.73
CA LEU A 193 -11.53 -6.99 -4.54
C LEU A 193 -10.56 -6.00 -5.21
N ARG A 194 -11.06 -4.87 -5.71
CA ARG A 194 -10.21 -3.81 -6.26
C ARG A 194 -9.28 -3.24 -5.19
N GLU A 195 -9.77 -3.03 -3.97
CA GLU A 195 -8.97 -2.53 -2.86
C GLU A 195 -7.90 -3.55 -2.42
N LEU A 196 -8.25 -4.84 -2.34
CA LEU A 196 -7.31 -5.92 -2.04
C LEU A 196 -6.19 -6.08 -3.07
N ASN A 197 -6.47 -5.80 -4.34
CA ASN A 197 -5.43 -5.80 -5.37
C ASN A 197 -4.41 -4.67 -5.15
N ARG A 198 -4.85 -3.53 -4.64
CA ARG A 198 -3.98 -2.37 -4.36
C ARG A 198 -3.23 -2.55 -3.05
N PHE A 199 -3.91 -3.07 -2.03
CA PHE A 199 -3.36 -3.33 -0.70
C PHE A 199 -3.61 -4.78 -0.33
N PRO A 200 -2.69 -5.67 -0.73
CA PRO A 200 -2.83 -7.07 -0.41
C PRO A 200 -2.82 -7.26 1.12
N VAL A 201 -3.95 -7.66 1.70
CA VAL A 201 -4.07 -8.02 3.12
C VAL A 201 -4.93 -9.28 3.22
N PRO A 202 -4.47 -10.38 3.83
CA PRO A 202 -5.27 -11.59 3.96
C PRO A 202 -6.51 -11.34 4.83
N VAL A 203 -7.67 -11.74 4.32
CA VAL A 203 -8.97 -11.63 4.98
C VAL A 203 -9.44 -13.03 5.38
N PHE A 204 -9.36 -13.32 6.67
CA PHE A 204 -9.94 -14.52 7.27
C PHE A 204 -11.36 -14.23 7.72
N VAL A 205 -12.29 -15.12 7.41
CA VAL A 205 -13.69 -14.98 7.81
C VAL A 205 -14.03 -16.13 8.74
N VAL A 206 -14.53 -15.82 9.92
CA VAL A 206 -15.01 -16.77 10.92
C VAL A 206 -16.52 -16.60 10.99
N GLY A 207 -17.25 -17.49 10.33
CA GLY A 207 -18.69 -17.37 10.20
C GLY A 207 -19.48 -18.49 10.86
N THR A 208 -20.66 -18.12 11.38
CA THR A 208 -21.68 -19.03 11.90
C THR A 208 -22.91 -19.05 10.97
N GLY A 209 -23.80 -20.02 11.12
CA GLY A 209 -25.07 -20.09 10.39
C GLY A 209 -25.00 -20.94 9.11
N HIS A 210 -25.79 -20.61 8.07
CA HIS A 210 -25.83 -21.42 6.85
C HIS A 210 -24.68 -21.11 5.91
N LYS A 211 -23.91 -22.14 5.50
CA LYS A 211 -22.80 -22.06 4.53
C LYS A 211 -23.14 -21.31 3.22
N LYS A 212 -24.41 -21.30 2.81
CA LYS A 212 -24.88 -20.53 1.63
C LYS A 212 -24.69 -19.02 1.79
N LYS A 213 -24.85 -18.46 2.99
CA LYS A 213 -24.70 -17.02 3.27
C LYS A 213 -23.24 -16.58 3.06
N LEU A 214 -22.28 -17.39 3.50
CA LEU A 214 -20.85 -17.11 3.40
C LEU A 214 -20.26 -17.29 1.97
N LYS A 215 -21.04 -17.77 0.99
CA LYS A 215 -20.52 -18.03 -0.38
C LYS A 215 -19.90 -16.79 -1.02
N LYS A 216 -20.48 -15.60 -0.80
CA LYS A 216 -19.95 -14.34 -1.35
C LYS A 216 -18.58 -13.99 -0.74
N MET A 217 -18.37 -14.32 0.53
CA MET A 217 -17.12 -14.10 1.25
C MET A 217 -16.00 -15.05 0.84
N ILE A 218 -16.31 -16.22 0.29
CA ILE A 218 -15.29 -17.17 -0.20
C ILE A 218 -14.42 -16.50 -1.25
N ARG A 219 -15.02 -15.82 -2.24
CA ARG A 219 -14.28 -15.14 -3.31
C ARG A 219 -13.33 -14.06 -2.78
N ILE A 220 -13.83 -13.21 -1.88
CA ILE A 220 -13.03 -12.12 -1.26
C ILE A 220 -11.87 -12.71 -0.46
N SER A 221 -12.18 -13.69 0.41
CA SER A 221 -11.20 -14.31 1.29
C SER A 221 -10.11 -15.04 0.49
N MET A 222 -10.47 -15.83 -0.52
CA MET A 222 -9.50 -16.52 -1.39
C MET A 222 -8.61 -15.54 -2.17
N ALA A 223 -9.20 -14.51 -2.81
CA ALA A 223 -8.45 -13.52 -3.57
C ALA A 223 -7.46 -12.73 -2.68
N SER A 224 -7.79 -12.56 -1.40
CA SER A 224 -6.91 -11.91 -0.43
C SER A 224 -5.75 -12.81 0.07
N GLY A 225 -5.80 -14.12 -0.17
CA GLY A 225 -4.90 -15.10 0.45
C GLY A 225 -5.32 -15.52 1.87
N GLY A 226 -6.57 -15.26 2.25
CA GLY A 226 -7.17 -15.70 3.51
C GLY A 226 -8.05 -16.94 3.33
N LYS A 227 -8.83 -17.29 4.37
CA LYS A 227 -9.80 -18.39 4.30
C LYS A 227 -11.10 -18.07 5.04
N VAL A 228 -12.21 -18.62 4.53
CA VAL A 228 -13.47 -18.73 5.26
C VAL A 228 -13.47 -20.01 6.10
N TYR A 229 -13.67 -19.83 7.40
CA TYR A 229 -13.96 -20.88 8.38
C TYR A 229 -15.43 -20.79 8.73
N HIS A 230 -16.15 -21.87 8.43
CA HIS A 230 -17.55 -22.02 8.78
C HIS A 230 -17.67 -23.02 9.91
N THR A 231 -18.40 -22.66 10.96
CA THR A 231 -18.76 -23.60 12.03
C THR A 231 -20.27 -23.56 12.28
N ALA A 232 -20.81 -24.71 12.66
CA ALA A 232 -22.19 -24.84 13.13
C ALA A 232 -22.33 -24.52 14.63
N GLN A 233 -21.21 -24.55 15.38
CA GLN A 233 -21.16 -24.36 16.82
C GLN A 233 -20.22 -23.21 17.13
N SER A 234 -20.76 -22.08 17.59
CA SER A 234 -19.95 -20.91 17.93
C SER A 234 -18.89 -21.21 19.00
N GLU A 235 -19.06 -22.27 19.79
CA GLU A 235 -18.07 -22.79 20.75
C GLU A 235 -16.72 -23.11 20.08
N GLU A 236 -16.70 -23.36 18.77
CA GLU A 236 -15.47 -23.63 18.00
C GLU A 236 -14.71 -22.37 17.58
N PHE A 237 -15.27 -21.17 17.77
CA PHE A 237 -14.59 -19.91 17.40
C PHE A 237 -13.19 -19.80 18.02
N SER A 238 -13.01 -20.23 19.28
CA SER A 238 -11.70 -20.24 19.93
C SER A 238 -10.69 -21.18 19.27
N LYS A 239 -11.15 -22.33 18.76
CA LYS A 239 -10.31 -23.28 18.01
C LYS A 239 -9.89 -22.68 16.67
N ILE A 240 -10.84 -22.07 15.95
CA ILE A 240 -10.58 -21.41 14.65
C ILE A 240 -9.60 -20.25 14.82
N LEU A 241 -9.78 -19.42 15.85
CA LEU A 241 -8.85 -18.31 16.11
C LEU A 241 -7.46 -18.78 16.52
N SER A 242 -7.37 -19.90 17.25
CA SER A 242 -6.07 -20.50 17.56
C SER A 242 -5.37 -20.98 16.29
N LEU A 243 -6.10 -21.59 15.35
CA LEU A 243 -5.57 -21.98 14.04
C LEU A 243 -5.13 -20.76 13.20
N ILE A 244 -5.96 -19.71 13.15
CA ILE A 244 -5.60 -18.46 12.46
C ILE A 244 -4.34 -17.86 13.10
N ASN A 245 -4.23 -17.85 14.42
CA ASN A 245 -3.04 -17.36 15.11
C ASN A 245 -1.79 -18.13 14.68
N GLU A 246 -1.87 -19.45 14.62
CA GLU A 246 -0.76 -20.31 14.18
C GLU A 246 -0.35 -20.04 12.73
N ILE A 247 -1.33 -19.91 11.82
CA ILE A 247 -1.07 -19.58 10.41
C ILE A 247 -0.37 -18.22 10.31
N LEU A 248 -0.87 -17.20 11.03
CA LEU A 248 -0.29 -15.87 11.03
C LEU A 248 1.09 -15.83 11.70
N GLN A 249 1.42 -16.79 12.56
CA GLN A 249 2.72 -16.91 13.22
C GLN A 249 3.79 -17.53 12.32
N LYS A 250 3.42 -18.44 11.42
CA LYS A 250 4.38 -19.16 10.58
C LYS A 250 4.94 -18.28 9.46
N THR A 251 6.24 -18.07 9.49
CA THR A 251 7.01 -17.50 8.38
C THR A 251 8.17 -18.43 8.03
N TYR A 252 8.73 -18.25 6.85
CA TYR A 252 9.85 -19.02 6.35
C TYR A 252 10.94 -18.06 5.92
N LEU A 253 12.18 -18.43 6.21
CA LEU A 253 13.36 -17.73 5.78
C LEU A 253 13.88 -18.38 4.50
N VAL A 254 14.00 -17.59 3.44
CA VAL A 254 14.69 -17.96 2.21
C VAL A 254 15.99 -17.18 2.16
N GLU A 255 17.14 -17.85 2.14
CA GLU A 255 18.43 -17.17 1.93
C GLU A 255 19.05 -17.63 0.61
N TYR A 256 19.56 -16.70 -0.19
CA TYR A 256 20.27 -16.99 -1.44
C TYR A 256 21.37 -15.98 -1.72
N GLU A 257 22.31 -16.31 -2.60
CA GLU A 257 23.28 -15.35 -3.12
C GLU A 257 22.72 -14.66 -4.37
N SER A 258 22.75 -13.33 -4.39
CA SER A 258 22.26 -12.52 -5.51
C SER A 258 23.00 -12.85 -6.80
N LEU A 259 22.23 -12.98 -7.89
CA LEU A 259 22.72 -13.14 -9.26
C LEU A 259 23.26 -11.83 -9.83
N ALA A 260 22.99 -10.69 -9.19
CA ALA A 260 23.49 -9.39 -9.60
C ALA A 260 24.92 -9.17 -9.09
N ASP A 261 25.75 -8.51 -9.90
CA ASP A 261 27.05 -8.01 -9.44
C ASP A 261 26.89 -6.63 -8.78
N SER A 262 27.71 -6.34 -7.76
CA SER A 262 27.72 -5.02 -7.11
C SER A 262 28.13 -3.87 -8.05
N THR A 263 28.55 -4.20 -9.28
CA THR A 263 29.08 -3.23 -10.25
C THR A 263 28.02 -2.53 -11.09
N GLY A 264 26.77 -3.01 -11.09
CA GLY A 264 25.62 -2.28 -11.59
C GLY A 264 25.74 -1.82 -13.04
N LYS A 265 25.72 -2.76 -14.00
CA LYS A 265 25.61 -2.41 -15.42
C LYS A 265 24.21 -1.92 -15.84
N VAL A 266 23.30 -1.72 -14.88
CA VAL A 266 21.90 -1.32 -15.11
C VAL A 266 21.58 -0.03 -14.37
N LEU A 267 21.33 1.02 -15.16
CA LEU A 267 20.60 2.27 -14.86
C LEU A 267 21.14 3.15 -13.72
N LYS A 268 22.27 3.83 -13.98
CA LYS A 268 22.69 5.04 -13.25
C LYS A 268 21.71 6.19 -13.51
N ARG A 269 20.63 6.28 -12.73
CA ARG A 269 19.91 7.56 -12.49
C ARG A 269 19.70 7.86 -11.01
N SER A 270 19.95 6.90 -10.14
CA SER A 270 19.99 7.03 -8.68
C SER A 270 21.00 6.02 -8.15
N HIS A 271 21.73 6.30 -7.08
CA HIS A 271 22.78 5.46 -6.48
C HIS A 271 22.26 4.13 -5.88
N LYS A 272 21.29 3.45 -6.51
CA LYS A 272 20.65 2.19 -6.08
C LYS A 272 20.40 1.33 -7.33
N ILE A 273 20.93 0.11 -7.33
CA ILE A 273 20.60 -0.89 -8.35
C ILE A 273 19.28 -1.54 -7.92
N LEU A 274 18.24 -1.44 -8.75
CA LEU A 274 16.95 -2.08 -8.49
C LEU A 274 17.02 -3.53 -8.97
N SER A 275 16.78 -4.46 -8.05
CA SER A 275 16.59 -5.88 -8.34
C SER A 275 15.15 -6.28 -8.02
N SER A 276 14.69 -7.37 -8.63
CA SER A 276 13.37 -7.95 -8.39
C SER A 276 13.52 -9.41 -8.05
N VAL A 277 12.79 -9.87 -7.05
CA VAL A 277 12.76 -11.28 -6.67
C VAL A 277 11.33 -11.80 -6.79
N THR A 278 11.19 -13.02 -7.27
CA THR A 278 9.92 -13.74 -7.37
C THR A 278 10.06 -15.07 -6.66
N VAL A 279 9.16 -15.33 -5.72
CA VAL A 279 9.04 -16.61 -5.02
C VAL A 279 7.79 -17.30 -5.51
N THR A 280 7.93 -18.53 -5.99
CA THR A 280 6.80 -19.38 -6.41
C THR A 280 6.71 -20.56 -5.47
N VAL A 281 5.50 -20.88 -5.02
CA VAL A 281 5.20 -22.11 -4.29
C VAL A 281 4.39 -23.04 -5.19
N ASN A 282 4.71 -24.33 -5.15
CA ASN A 282 3.92 -25.39 -5.77
C ASN A 282 3.87 -26.58 -4.80
N TYR A 283 2.74 -26.74 -4.12
CA TYR A 283 2.57 -27.79 -3.11
C TYR A 283 1.11 -28.19 -2.97
N ASP A 284 0.83 -29.50 -2.99
CA ASP A 284 -0.50 -30.07 -2.68
C ASP A 284 -1.64 -29.38 -3.46
N GLY A 285 -1.49 -29.25 -4.78
CA GLY A 285 -2.48 -28.62 -5.66
C GLY A 285 -2.62 -27.10 -5.52
N VAL A 286 -1.81 -26.46 -4.67
CA VAL A 286 -1.72 -25.00 -4.53
C VAL A 286 -0.47 -24.51 -5.24
N SER A 287 -0.67 -23.66 -6.25
CA SER A 287 0.40 -23.00 -6.98
C SER A 287 0.17 -21.51 -7.00
N GLY A 288 1.23 -20.73 -6.85
CA GLY A 288 1.18 -19.29 -6.97
C GLY A 288 2.50 -18.65 -6.65
N GLN A 289 2.60 -17.36 -6.94
CA GLN A 289 3.85 -16.61 -6.81
C GLN A 289 3.60 -15.22 -6.24
N ASP A 290 4.65 -14.66 -5.65
CA ASP A 290 4.70 -13.26 -5.28
C ASP A 290 6.05 -12.67 -5.68
N SER A 291 6.02 -11.39 -6.07
CA SER A 291 7.18 -10.68 -6.59
C SER A 291 7.34 -9.36 -5.85
N ALA A 292 8.58 -9.02 -5.52
CA ALA A 292 8.90 -7.76 -4.85
C ALA A 292 10.22 -7.20 -5.38
N SER A 293 10.29 -5.87 -5.48
CA SER A 293 11.50 -5.16 -5.90
C SER A 293 12.25 -4.63 -4.69
N PHE A 294 13.57 -4.66 -4.74
CA PHE A 294 14.45 -4.19 -3.68
C PHE A 294 15.67 -3.48 -4.25
N SER A 295 16.32 -2.66 -3.43
CA SER A 295 17.56 -1.97 -3.81
C SER A 295 18.77 -2.73 -3.29
N LEU A 296 19.74 -2.99 -4.16
CA LEU A 296 21.03 -3.53 -3.76
C LEU A 296 21.91 -2.41 -3.17
N PRO A 297 22.72 -2.70 -2.15
CA PRO A 297 23.72 -1.77 -1.67
C PRO A 297 24.75 -1.53 -2.79
N VAL A 298 24.89 -0.27 -3.24
CA VAL A 298 25.96 0.11 -4.17
C VAL A 298 27.25 0.18 -3.36
N GLN A 299 28.15 -0.78 -3.56
CA GLN A 299 29.51 -0.63 -3.06
C GLN A 299 30.24 0.31 -4.01
N ASP A 300 30.78 1.41 -3.47
CA ASP A 300 31.72 2.24 -4.23
C ASP A 300 32.89 1.34 -4.66
N LYS A 301 33.29 1.43 -5.94
CA LYS A 301 34.40 0.64 -6.48
C LYS A 301 35.66 0.82 -5.64
N ALA A 302 35.86 2.01 -5.07
CA ALA A 302 36.97 2.29 -4.15
C ALA A 302 36.90 1.42 -2.88
N SER A 303 35.72 1.28 -2.28
CA SER A 303 35.50 0.49 -1.06
C SER A 303 35.62 -1.02 -1.30
N PHE A 304 35.16 -1.51 -2.46
CA PHE A 304 35.31 -2.93 -2.81
C PHE A 304 36.77 -3.29 -3.10
N VAL A 305 37.48 -2.45 -3.86
CA VAL A 305 38.91 -2.64 -4.13
C VAL A 305 39.70 -2.53 -2.83
N ALA A 306 39.42 -1.54 -1.98
CA ALA A 306 40.04 -1.40 -0.67
C ALA A 306 39.77 -2.63 0.21
N ASN A 307 38.51 -3.05 0.40
CA ASN A 307 38.20 -4.22 1.24
C ASN A 307 38.84 -5.50 0.71
N LYS A 308 38.95 -5.68 -0.61
CA LYS A 308 39.63 -6.82 -1.22
C LYS A 308 41.17 -6.75 -1.12
N LEU A 309 41.74 -5.55 -1.15
CA LEU A 309 43.17 -5.33 -0.92
C LEU A 309 43.56 -5.46 0.55
N PHE A 310 42.69 -5.08 1.49
CA PHE A 310 42.96 -5.10 2.94
C PHE A 310 42.46 -6.37 3.65
N SER A 311 41.76 -7.28 2.96
CA SER A 311 41.29 -8.54 3.54
C SER A 311 42.37 -9.63 3.66
N ASP A 312 43.51 -9.45 3.01
CA ASP A 312 44.60 -10.43 2.99
C ASP A 312 45.87 -9.77 3.55
N GLU A 313 46.35 -10.26 4.70
CA GLU A 313 47.46 -9.65 5.44
C GLU A 313 48.76 -9.53 4.62
N ARG A 314 48.89 -10.31 3.53
CA ARG A 314 50.04 -10.27 2.63
C ARG A 314 50.14 -8.96 1.84
N TYR A 315 49.02 -8.27 1.58
CA TYR A 315 49.03 -6.99 0.86
C TYR A 315 49.60 -5.85 1.68
N LEU A 316 49.43 -5.88 3.00
CA LEU A 316 50.09 -4.93 3.90
C LEU A 316 51.61 -5.02 3.76
N LEU A 317 52.14 -6.24 3.62
CA LEU A 317 53.57 -6.50 3.40
C LEU A 317 54.08 -5.89 2.09
N TYR A 318 53.31 -5.99 1.00
CA TYR A 318 53.67 -5.40 -0.29
C TYR A 318 53.65 -3.87 -0.26
N ILE A 319 52.67 -3.27 0.43
CA ILE A 319 52.58 -1.80 0.57
C ILE A 319 53.76 -1.27 1.39
N VAL A 320 54.10 -1.93 2.50
CA VAL A 320 55.27 -1.58 3.33
C VAL A 320 56.57 -1.73 2.52
N GLY A 321 56.69 -2.81 1.74
CA GLY A 321 57.84 -3.02 0.85
C GLY A 321 57.98 -1.93 -0.23
N ALA A 322 56.88 -1.56 -0.88
CA ALA A 322 56.86 -0.49 -1.87
C ALA A 322 57.20 0.88 -1.25
N PHE A 323 56.74 1.14 -0.03
CA PHE A 323 57.08 2.35 0.72
C PHE A 323 58.57 2.43 1.06
N PHE A 324 59.19 1.32 1.45
CA PHE A 324 60.64 1.25 1.66
C PHE A 324 61.43 1.51 0.38
N LEU A 325 60.99 0.95 -0.76
CA LEU A 325 61.61 1.21 -2.06
C LEU A 325 61.48 2.68 -2.48
N LEU A 326 60.33 3.31 -2.21
CA LEU A 326 60.12 4.73 -2.46
C LEU A 326 61.03 5.60 -1.60
N LEU A 327 61.16 5.30 -0.31
CA LEU A 327 62.07 6.01 0.59
C LEU A 327 63.52 5.88 0.15
N LEU A 328 63.94 4.68 -0.30
CA LEU A 328 65.27 4.46 -0.86
C LEU A 328 65.49 5.31 -2.12
N PHE A 329 64.50 5.37 -3.01
CA PHE A 329 64.54 6.19 -4.21
C PHE A 329 64.63 7.70 -3.89
N ILE A 330 63.86 8.18 -2.90
CA ILE A 330 63.92 9.57 -2.42
C ILE A 330 65.28 9.88 -1.82
N LEU A 331 65.85 8.95 -1.02
CA LEU A 331 67.18 9.11 -0.45
C LEU A 331 68.26 9.19 -1.53
N ILE A 332 68.19 8.34 -2.55
CA ILE A 332 69.11 8.36 -3.71
C ILE A 332 68.99 9.69 -4.46
N THR A 333 67.77 10.18 -4.69
CA THR A 333 67.55 11.45 -5.40
C THR A 333 67.96 12.68 -4.59
N LEU A 334 67.87 12.64 -3.26
CA LEU A 334 68.37 13.68 -2.37
C LEU A 334 69.90 13.71 -2.32
N LEU A 335 70.55 12.54 -2.31
CA LEU A 335 72.01 12.43 -2.38
C LEU A 335 72.57 12.85 -3.76
N ALA A 336 71.75 12.81 -4.81
CA ALA A 336 72.13 13.18 -6.18
C ALA A 336 72.00 14.68 -6.53
N LYS A 337 71.45 15.52 -5.65
CA LYS A 337 71.25 16.96 -5.93
C LYS A 337 72.43 17.81 -5.44
N LYS A 338 73.21 18.38 -6.37
CA LYS A 338 74.15 19.48 -6.10
C LYS A 338 73.43 20.84 -6.15
N PRO A 339 73.79 21.80 -5.29
CA PRO A 339 73.08 23.08 -5.19
C PRO A 339 73.43 24.01 -6.35
N LYS A 340 72.42 24.69 -6.88
CA LYS A 340 72.59 25.88 -7.73
C LYS A 340 72.00 27.08 -7.00
N VAL A 341 72.84 28.08 -6.78
CA VAL A 341 72.50 29.42 -6.33
C VAL A 341 72.10 30.22 -7.56
N ASN A 342 71.04 31.03 -7.49
CA ASN A 342 70.93 32.25 -8.28
C ASN A 342 69.98 33.26 -7.66
N VAL A 343 70.31 34.52 -7.95
CA VAL A 343 70.03 35.76 -7.23
C VAL A 343 68.70 36.41 -7.66
N GLU A 344 68.13 37.16 -6.71
CA GLU A 344 66.86 37.91 -6.70
C GLU A 344 66.97 39.29 -7.38
N VAL A 345 65.89 39.78 -8.01
CA VAL A 345 65.64 41.22 -8.27
C VAL A 345 64.13 41.52 -8.22
N ASN A 346 63.76 42.62 -7.55
CA ASN A 346 62.39 43.06 -7.20
C ASN A 346 61.76 44.12 -8.15
N ALA A 347 60.42 44.24 -8.00
CA ALA A 347 59.52 45.43 -8.12
C ALA A 347 58.85 45.76 -9.49
N PRO A 348 57.66 46.42 -9.54
CA PRO A 348 56.60 46.64 -8.51
C PRO A 348 55.14 46.37 -8.99
N GLU A 349 54.19 46.42 -8.04
CA GLU A 349 52.73 46.30 -8.18
C GLU A 349 52.04 47.50 -8.87
N ILE A 350 50.96 47.22 -9.62
CA ILE A 350 49.90 48.20 -9.96
C ILE A 350 48.53 47.55 -9.73
N LYS A 351 47.71 48.20 -8.90
CA LYS A 351 46.32 47.83 -8.53
C LYS A 351 45.33 48.20 -9.64
N ALA A 352 44.29 47.38 -9.80
CA ALA A 352 43.05 47.74 -10.50
C ALA A 352 41.84 47.74 -9.53
N PRO A 353 40.80 48.56 -9.77
CA PRO A 353 39.88 49.01 -8.72
C PRO A 353 38.58 48.19 -8.62
N LEU A 354 37.93 48.33 -7.45
CA LEU A 354 36.59 47.87 -7.11
C LEU A 354 35.52 48.58 -7.95
N VAL A 355 34.55 47.82 -8.49
CA VAL A 355 33.31 48.35 -9.10
C VAL A 355 32.11 47.56 -8.57
N MET A 356 31.15 48.28 -8.00
CA MET A 356 29.75 47.91 -7.71
C MET A 356 28.97 49.25 -7.63
N PRO A 357 27.63 49.35 -7.86
CA PRO A 357 26.69 48.58 -8.68
C PRO A 357 25.96 49.47 -9.73
N GLU A 358 25.25 48.89 -10.70
CA GLU A 358 24.22 49.61 -11.50
C GLU A 358 22.87 48.87 -11.42
N GLU A 359 21.80 49.65 -11.28
CA GLU A 359 20.40 49.22 -11.11
C GLU A 359 19.74 48.71 -12.40
N GLU A 360 18.68 47.92 -12.21
CA GLU A 360 17.90 47.15 -13.19
C GLU A 360 17.24 47.95 -14.33
N PRO A 361 16.89 47.27 -15.44
CA PRO A 361 15.63 47.51 -16.12
C PRO A 361 14.64 46.35 -15.94
N VAL A 362 13.46 46.73 -15.45
CA VAL A 362 12.25 45.94 -15.24
C VAL A 362 11.84 45.18 -16.52
N LEU A 363 11.87 43.85 -16.47
CA LEU A 363 11.28 42.98 -17.50
C LEU A 363 9.74 42.99 -17.41
N LYS A 364 9.09 43.58 -18.41
CA LYS A 364 7.66 43.43 -18.68
C LYS A 364 7.31 41.94 -18.84
N LYS A 365 6.56 41.38 -17.88
CA LYS A 365 5.89 40.08 -18.06
C LYS A 365 4.79 40.23 -19.11
N SER A 366 5.01 39.68 -20.29
CA SER A 366 3.92 39.35 -21.21
C SER A 366 3.07 38.23 -20.59
N PHE A 367 1.76 38.45 -20.54
CA PHE A 367 0.81 37.39 -20.19
C PHE A 367 0.61 36.49 -21.42
N PRO A 368 0.78 35.16 -21.32
CA PRO A 368 0.37 34.28 -22.41
C PRO A 368 -1.15 34.29 -22.54
N GLU A 369 -1.63 34.32 -23.78
CA GLU A 369 -3.05 34.32 -24.14
C GLU A 369 -3.82 33.18 -23.46
N LYS A 370 -5.08 33.47 -23.07
CA LYS A 370 -6.01 32.51 -22.47
C LYS A 370 -6.31 31.37 -23.46
N LYS A 371 -5.61 30.24 -23.33
CA LYS A 371 -6.11 28.96 -23.86
C LYS A 371 -7.43 28.61 -23.16
N ARG A 372 -8.44 28.22 -23.95
CA ARG A 372 -9.73 27.76 -23.41
C ARG A 372 -9.51 26.53 -22.54
N TRP A 373 -10.28 26.40 -21.48
CA TRP A 373 -9.99 25.44 -20.40
C TRP A 373 -10.21 23.97 -20.79
N PHE A 374 -10.85 23.70 -21.92
CA PHE A 374 -11.00 22.35 -22.49
C PHE A 374 -9.84 21.92 -23.39
N ASP A 375 -8.91 22.82 -23.75
CA ASP A 375 -7.75 22.48 -24.59
C ASP A 375 -6.59 21.87 -23.77
N ARG A 376 -6.86 21.36 -22.57
CA ARG A 376 -5.90 20.64 -21.75
C ARG A 376 -6.08 19.15 -21.99
N GLU A 377 -5.08 18.52 -22.61
CA GLU A 377 -4.94 17.07 -22.54
C GLU A 377 -5.12 16.61 -21.09
N ALA A 378 -5.85 15.52 -20.89
CA ALA A 378 -6.02 14.92 -19.57
C ALA A 378 -4.63 14.74 -18.93
N PRO A 379 -4.41 15.20 -17.69
CA PRO A 379 -3.12 15.05 -17.04
C PRO A 379 -2.77 13.56 -17.04
N PRO A 380 -1.49 13.20 -17.27
CA PRO A 380 -1.08 11.81 -17.33
C PRO A 380 -1.59 11.06 -16.09
N LEU A 381 -2.18 9.88 -16.35
CA LEU A 381 -2.79 8.95 -15.40
C LEU A 381 -2.10 8.99 -14.03
N GLY A 382 -2.80 9.46 -12.99
CA GLY A 382 -2.30 9.28 -11.61
C GLY A 382 -2.82 10.20 -10.52
N TYR A 383 -3.74 11.16 -10.73
CA TYR A 383 -4.08 12.08 -9.62
C TYR A 383 -5.56 12.52 -9.55
N PHE A 384 -6.50 11.61 -9.26
CA PHE A 384 -7.84 12.02 -8.80
C PHE A 384 -7.81 12.23 -7.28
N HIS A 385 -8.06 13.45 -6.80
CA HIS A 385 -7.90 13.78 -5.38
C HIS A 385 -9.18 13.61 -4.55
N GLY A 386 -10.30 13.24 -5.19
CA GLY A 386 -11.57 12.91 -4.58
C GLY A 386 -12.55 12.34 -5.60
N TYR A 387 -13.68 11.83 -5.15
CA TYR A 387 -14.79 11.45 -6.02
C TYR A 387 -16.13 11.81 -5.37
N LEU A 388 -17.14 12.02 -6.21
CA LEU A 388 -18.54 12.15 -5.81
C LEU A 388 -19.25 10.85 -6.14
N VAL A 389 -20.06 10.34 -5.23
CA VAL A 389 -20.93 9.18 -5.46
C VAL A 389 -22.36 9.64 -5.47
N GLU A 390 -23.09 9.35 -6.53
CA GLU A 390 -24.52 9.65 -6.60
C GLU A 390 -25.30 8.76 -5.65
N LYS A 391 -25.86 9.35 -4.59
CA LYS A 391 -26.66 8.65 -3.59
C LYS A 391 -28.13 8.61 -3.97
N GLU A 392 -28.66 9.71 -4.51
CA GLU A 392 -30.02 9.83 -5.02
C GLU A 392 -29.98 10.64 -6.31
N GLY A 393 -30.61 10.14 -7.38
CA GLY A 393 -30.62 10.78 -8.69
C GLY A 393 -30.77 9.77 -9.83
N PRO A 394 -30.78 10.24 -11.10
CA PRO A 394 -30.97 9.41 -12.28
C PRO A 394 -29.98 8.25 -12.42
N HIS A 395 -28.76 8.40 -11.86
CA HIS A 395 -27.65 7.46 -11.95
C HIS A 395 -27.14 7.04 -10.57
N THR A 396 -28.04 6.60 -9.69
CA THR A 396 -27.68 6.15 -8.33
C THR A 396 -26.52 5.13 -8.35
N GLY A 397 -25.49 5.37 -7.53
CA GLY A 397 -24.25 4.60 -7.46
C GLY A 397 -23.13 5.07 -8.40
N ARG A 398 -23.42 5.96 -9.36
CA ARG A 398 -22.42 6.48 -10.30
C ARG A 398 -21.34 7.28 -9.56
N LYS A 399 -20.09 7.05 -9.94
CA LYS A 399 -18.92 7.70 -9.35
C LYS A 399 -18.37 8.74 -10.33
N TYR A 400 -18.27 9.98 -9.89
CA TYR A 400 -17.67 11.08 -10.65
C TYR A 400 -16.32 11.45 -10.04
N LYS A 401 -15.25 11.25 -10.80
CA LYS A 401 -13.89 11.52 -10.30
C LYS A 401 -13.56 13.01 -10.37
N LEU A 402 -12.94 13.54 -9.31
CA LEU A 402 -12.44 14.91 -9.29
C LEU A 402 -11.01 14.94 -9.84
N VAL A 403 -10.92 15.06 -11.16
CA VAL A 403 -9.66 14.97 -11.94
C VAL A 403 -8.83 16.23 -11.85
N TRP A 404 -9.50 17.37 -11.83
CA TRP A 404 -8.91 18.68 -12.02
C TRP A 404 -8.85 19.44 -10.69
N ASP A 405 -7.94 20.42 -10.60
CA ASP A 405 -7.91 21.32 -9.44
C ASP A 405 -9.17 22.19 -9.34
N THR A 406 -9.93 22.32 -10.43
CA THR A 406 -11.25 22.96 -10.45
C THR A 406 -12.21 22.10 -11.25
N VAL A 407 -13.29 21.67 -10.61
CA VAL A 407 -14.32 20.81 -11.21
C VAL A 407 -15.65 21.57 -11.16
N ASN A 408 -16.20 21.88 -12.33
CA ASN A 408 -17.55 22.44 -12.44
C ASN A 408 -18.57 21.30 -12.53
N ILE A 409 -19.72 21.49 -11.89
CA ILE A 409 -20.82 20.54 -11.81
C ILE A 409 -22.08 21.26 -12.25
N GLY A 410 -22.82 20.69 -13.20
CA GLY A 410 -24.06 21.30 -13.70
C GLY A 410 -24.73 20.44 -14.76
N TYR A 411 -25.82 20.95 -15.31
CA TYR A 411 -26.58 20.28 -16.37
C TYR A 411 -25.96 20.47 -17.77
N SER A 412 -25.22 21.56 -17.99
CA SER A 412 -24.55 21.82 -19.27
C SER A 412 -23.45 20.79 -19.53
N ASP A 413 -23.31 20.37 -20.79
CA ASP A 413 -22.25 19.47 -21.26
C ASP A 413 -20.86 20.10 -21.16
N GLU A 414 -20.79 21.42 -21.03
CA GLU A 414 -19.58 22.14 -20.70
C GLU A 414 -19.04 21.81 -19.29
N ASN A 415 -19.79 21.16 -18.39
CA ASN A 415 -19.26 20.88 -17.05
C ASN A 415 -18.30 19.69 -17.01
N SER A 416 -17.36 19.72 -16.05
CA SER A 416 -16.49 18.57 -15.76
C SER A 416 -17.28 17.36 -15.27
N ILE A 417 -18.39 17.62 -14.56
CA ILE A 417 -19.37 16.62 -14.14
C ILE A 417 -20.73 17.10 -14.62
N VAL A 418 -21.28 16.36 -15.57
CA VAL A 418 -22.62 16.61 -16.13
C VAL A 418 -23.63 15.78 -15.35
N LEU A 419 -24.60 16.44 -14.73
CA LEU A 419 -25.71 15.80 -14.04
C LEU A 419 -26.94 15.85 -14.94
N GLU A 420 -27.54 14.69 -15.22
CA GLU A 420 -28.77 14.55 -16.01
C GLU A 420 -30.02 14.87 -15.18
N ASP A 421 -29.97 15.96 -14.41
CA ASP A 421 -31.06 16.44 -13.57
C ASP A 421 -31.52 17.82 -14.07
N PRO A 422 -32.74 17.95 -14.61
CA PRO A 422 -33.22 19.21 -15.17
C PRO A 422 -33.41 20.31 -14.11
N THR A 423 -33.40 19.97 -12.82
CA THR A 423 -33.44 20.95 -11.73
C THR A 423 -32.06 21.50 -11.35
N VAL A 424 -31.00 21.02 -12.01
CA VAL A 424 -29.64 21.50 -11.83
C VAL A 424 -29.37 22.62 -12.85
N SER A 425 -28.98 23.81 -12.38
CA SER A 425 -28.55 24.91 -13.26
C SER A 425 -27.39 24.54 -14.19
N ALA A 426 -27.25 25.28 -15.30
CA ALA A 426 -26.24 25.05 -16.32
C ALA A 426 -24.81 24.95 -15.75
N VAL A 427 -24.44 25.81 -14.80
CA VAL A 427 -23.25 25.66 -13.95
C VAL A 427 -23.73 25.84 -12.51
N HIS A 428 -23.90 24.73 -11.77
CA HIS A 428 -24.60 24.74 -10.49
C HIS A 428 -23.65 24.90 -9.31
N ALA A 429 -22.59 24.10 -9.30
CA ALA A 429 -21.62 24.09 -8.22
C ALA A 429 -20.20 23.96 -8.78
N ARG A 430 -19.23 24.41 -7.98
CA ARG A 430 -17.81 24.24 -8.28
C ARG A 430 -17.09 23.68 -7.08
N ILE A 431 -16.24 22.71 -7.32
CA ILE A 431 -15.31 22.19 -6.32
C ILE A 431 -13.91 22.64 -6.72
N VAL A 432 -13.26 23.41 -5.85
CA VAL A 432 -11.87 23.86 -6.03
C VAL A 432 -10.99 23.11 -5.04
N ARG A 433 -9.93 22.51 -5.55
CA ARG A 433 -8.89 21.90 -4.74
C ARG A 433 -7.90 22.94 -4.28
N THR A 434 -7.53 22.85 -3.01
CA THR A 434 -6.49 23.65 -2.37
C THR A 434 -5.44 22.74 -1.74
N LYS A 435 -4.32 23.32 -1.27
CA LYS A 435 -3.32 22.57 -0.50
C LYS A 435 -3.89 21.84 0.73
N ASN A 436 -5.00 22.36 1.28
CA ASN A 436 -5.57 21.91 2.56
C ASN A 436 -6.90 21.14 2.41
N GLY A 437 -7.29 20.75 1.19
CA GLY A 437 -8.52 20.01 0.92
C GLY A 437 -9.35 20.61 -0.21
N PHE A 438 -10.65 20.30 -0.23
CA PHE A 438 -11.59 20.75 -1.25
C PHE A 438 -12.53 21.80 -0.70
N ILE A 439 -12.84 22.81 -1.50
CA ILE A 439 -13.81 23.86 -1.18
C ILE A 439 -14.94 23.79 -2.20
N LEU A 440 -16.16 23.69 -1.69
CA LEU A 440 -17.40 23.72 -2.47
C LEU A 440 -17.91 25.16 -2.58
N TYR A 441 -18.29 25.55 -3.79
CA TYR A 441 -18.87 26.84 -4.15
C TYR A 441 -20.24 26.62 -4.80
N ASP A 442 -21.19 27.47 -4.43
CA ASP A 442 -22.43 27.66 -5.19
C ASP A 442 -22.16 28.67 -6.30
N MET A 443 -22.49 28.33 -7.55
CA MET A 443 -22.22 29.15 -8.72
C MET A 443 -23.42 30.02 -9.11
N LEU A 444 -24.10 30.59 -8.10
CA LEU A 444 -25.38 31.31 -8.24
C LEU A 444 -26.45 30.42 -8.87
N SER A 445 -26.52 29.17 -8.41
CA SER A 445 -27.53 28.22 -8.87
C SER A 445 -28.94 28.63 -8.45
N GLU A 446 -29.93 28.30 -9.29
CA GLU A 446 -31.33 28.68 -9.09
C GLU A 446 -31.93 27.99 -7.86
N ASN A 447 -31.67 26.69 -7.70
CA ASN A 447 -32.15 25.89 -6.57
C ASN A 447 -31.20 25.89 -5.37
N GLY A 448 -29.98 26.43 -5.52
CA GLY A 448 -28.97 26.49 -4.48
C GLY A 448 -28.27 25.15 -4.21
N VAL A 449 -27.06 25.25 -3.67
CA VAL A 449 -26.30 24.09 -3.19
C VAL A 449 -26.60 23.83 -1.73
N TYR A 450 -26.84 22.58 -1.33
CA TYR A 450 -26.98 22.19 0.08
C TYR A 450 -25.87 21.24 0.50
N LEU A 451 -25.30 21.46 1.68
CA LEU A 451 -24.27 20.62 2.28
C LEU A 451 -24.80 20.06 3.60
N ASN A 452 -24.92 18.74 3.70
CA ASN A 452 -25.48 18.01 4.84
C ASN A 452 -26.86 18.55 5.27
N GLY A 453 -27.74 18.75 4.29
CA GLY A 453 -29.10 19.28 4.47
C GLY A 453 -29.20 20.79 4.74
N LYS A 454 -28.09 21.54 4.77
CA LYS A 454 -28.08 22.99 5.01
C LYS A 454 -27.67 23.76 3.75
N LYS A 455 -28.42 24.81 3.39
CA LYS A 455 -28.10 25.66 2.23
C LYS A 455 -26.72 26.31 2.37
N LEU A 456 -25.92 26.27 1.31
CA LEU A 456 -24.56 26.77 1.27
C LEU A 456 -24.56 28.27 0.98
N LEU A 457 -24.45 29.09 2.02
CA LEU A 457 -24.45 30.55 1.88
C LEU A 457 -23.07 31.15 1.53
N ARG A 458 -21.99 30.40 1.83
CA ARG A 458 -20.60 30.80 1.58
C ARG A 458 -19.79 29.55 1.23
N PRO A 459 -18.67 29.69 0.50
CA PRO A 459 -17.83 28.55 0.17
C PRO A 459 -17.39 27.80 1.44
N LYS A 460 -17.52 26.46 1.43
CA LYS A 460 -17.16 25.61 2.57
C LYS A 460 -16.17 24.53 2.18
N LYS A 461 -15.27 24.23 3.11
CA LYS A 461 -14.41 23.06 3.01
C LYS A 461 -15.25 21.78 3.10
N LEU A 462 -15.02 20.85 2.19
CA LEU A 462 -15.60 19.51 2.20
C LEU A 462 -14.79 18.58 3.08
N ASN A 463 -15.49 17.80 3.89
CA ASN A 463 -14.98 16.68 4.66
C ASN A 463 -15.47 15.37 4.04
N ASP A 464 -14.72 14.30 4.31
CA ASP A 464 -15.06 12.98 3.83
C ASP A 464 -16.45 12.55 4.33
N PHE A 465 -17.25 11.95 3.43
CA PHE A 465 -18.67 11.61 3.61
C PHE A 465 -19.67 12.77 3.64
N ASP A 466 -19.27 14.00 3.34
CA ASP A 466 -20.23 15.10 3.22
C ASP A 466 -21.25 14.84 2.10
N GLU A 467 -22.53 15.05 2.40
CA GLU A 467 -23.62 15.00 1.42
C GLU A 467 -23.82 16.37 0.77
N ILE A 468 -23.75 16.42 -0.56
CA ILE A 468 -23.95 17.60 -1.39
C ILE A 468 -25.22 17.37 -2.19
N GLN A 469 -26.22 18.23 -2.03
CA GLN A 469 -27.43 18.21 -2.83
C GLN A 469 -27.43 19.37 -3.83
N LEU A 470 -27.71 19.03 -5.09
CA LEU A 470 -27.83 19.92 -6.24
C LEU A 470 -29.14 19.58 -6.96
N GLY A 471 -30.13 20.47 -6.89
CA GLY A 471 -31.46 20.14 -7.39
C GLY A 471 -32.08 18.93 -6.65
N ARG A 472 -32.47 17.90 -7.40
CA ARG A 472 -32.98 16.62 -6.86
C ARG A 472 -31.87 15.59 -6.61
N THR A 473 -30.69 15.84 -7.15
CA THR A 473 -29.55 14.93 -7.05
C THR A 473 -28.80 15.12 -5.73
N LYS A 474 -28.55 14.03 -5.00
CA LYS A 474 -27.67 14.00 -3.82
C LYS A 474 -26.41 13.21 -4.12
N LEU A 475 -25.28 13.82 -3.81
CA LEU A 475 -23.94 13.29 -4.01
C LEU A 475 -23.23 13.14 -2.66
N ILE A 476 -22.47 12.08 -2.46
CA ILE A 476 -21.58 11.92 -1.31
C ILE A 476 -20.16 12.22 -1.74
N PHE A 477 -19.53 13.19 -1.08
CA PHE A 477 -18.12 13.49 -1.30
C PHE A 477 -17.23 12.49 -0.57
N ARG A 478 -16.26 11.95 -1.31
CA ARG A 478 -15.24 11.05 -0.80
C ARG A 478 -13.88 11.64 -1.11
N ARG A 479 -13.05 11.81 -0.09
CA ARG A 479 -11.68 12.28 -0.26
C ARG A 479 -10.84 11.10 -0.74
N ALA A 480 -10.16 11.26 -1.87
CA ALA A 480 -9.17 10.29 -2.30
C ALA A 480 -8.02 10.34 -1.30
N THR A 481 -7.77 9.24 -0.59
CA THR A 481 -6.59 9.18 0.28
C THR A 481 -5.37 8.95 -0.62
N GLY A 482 -4.13 9.17 -0.17
CA GLY A 482 -2.92 8.96 -1.02
C GLY A 482 -2.74 7.54 -1.60
N ILE A 483 -3.70 6.68 -1.30
CA ILE A 483 -3.95 5.29 -1.67
C ILE A 483 -4.73 5.20 -3.00
N ASP A 484 -5.44 6.26 -3.41
CA ASP A 484 -6.30 6.34 -4.60
C ASP A 484 -5.62 6.82 -5.89
N LEU A 485 -4.34 7.17 -5.82
CA LEU A 485 -3.56 7.86 -6.87
C LEU A 485 -2.66 6.94 -7.72
N ASN A 486 -2.78 5.62 -7.58
CA ASN A 486 -2.14 4.64 -8.46
C ASN A 486 -3.16 3.81 -9.22
#